data_AF-A0A563W180-F1
#
_entry.id   AF-A0A563W180-F1
#
_cell.length_a   1.000
_cell.length_b   1.000
_cell.length_c   1.000
_cell.angle_alpha   90.00
_cell.angle_beta   90.00
_cell.angle_gamma   90.00
#
_symmetry.space_group_name_H-M   'P 1'
#
loop_
_entity.id
_entity.type
_entity.pdbx_description
1 polymer ?
#
loop_
_entity_poly.entity_id
_entity_poly.type
_entity_poly.pdbx_seq_one_letter_code
_entity_poly.pdbx_strand_id
1 'polypeptide(L)'
;MSNSSLNVYLNRFAIKNLSKAAQKVHFYTYKFTSPPELGKEYSAVNKITWNIKTPGVKFGSTIITKQPIGEDYLKHQNWVLQSQGTQLLNPKKLNEKLALEKLERRWLGMKLKTTGERHRVEKALEGGYIWWNADKIVLQDSGWEVHTGVRLDIEINELGILFAEIDIHHRFYTLWTLEEWNQQYPNIPIKWVRNTYDDRSWELVRISKEKPEDLIIENLGISLADYHRSKQATVAEINSARTIYVKKRKGQEIPHISTRVRPSVTMEMLGSLADRGSIEAKKSF
;
A
#
# COMPACT_ATOMS: atom_id res chain seq x y z
N MET A 1 -37.73 25.71 -19.12
CA MET A 1 -36.81 25.65 -17.97
C MET A 1 -35.42 25.93 -18.49
N SER A 2 -34.82 27.06 -18.12
CA SER A 2 -33.47 27.41 -18.56
C SER A 2 -32.47 26.49 -17.86
N ASN A 3 -31.73 25.68 -18.61
CA ASN A 3 -30.55 25.00 -18.11
C ASN A 3 -29.51 26.06 -17.72
N SER A 4 -29.48 26.46 -16.46
CA SER A 4 -28.37 27.25 -15.93
C SER A 4 -27.13 26.35 -15.91
N SER A 5 -26.18 26.58 -16.81
CA SER A 5 -24.91 25.86 -16.82
C SER A 5 -24.09 26.28 -15.60
N LEU A 6 -23.88 25.36 -14.66
CA LEU A 6 -23.00 25.56 -13.51
C LEU A 6 -21.57 25.18 -13.89
N ASN A 7 -20.63 26.10 -13.70
CA ASN A 7 -19.21 25.80 -13.82
C ASN A 7 -18.72 25.16 -12.51
N VAL A 8 -18.05 24.01 -12.61
CA VAL A 8 -17.50 23.27 -11.46
C VAL A 8 -16.00 23.06 -11.64
N TYR A 9 -15.27 23.11 -10.53
CA TYR A 9 -13.85 22.76 -10.50
C TYR A 9 -13.71 21.30 -10.07
N LEU A 10 -13.00 20.52 -10.89
CA LEU A 10 -12.64 19.16 -10.57
C LEU A 10 -11.32 19.14 -9.79
N ASN A 11 -11.09 18.07 -9.04
CA ASN A 11 -9.81 17.79 -8.38
C ASN A 11 -8.74 17.26 -9.35
N ARG A 12 -8.79 17.72 -10.62
CA ARG A 12 -7.96 17.29 -11.74
C ARG A 12 -7.24 18.48 -12.34
N PHE A 13 -5.92 18.42 -12.36
CA PHE A 13 -5.06 19.53 -12.73
C PHE A 13 -4.29 19.18 -13.99
N ALA A 14 -4.46 19.98 -15.05
CA ALA A 14 -3.70 19.82 -16.28
C ALA A 14 -2.22 20.12 -16.00
N ILE A 15 -1.35 19.13 -16.23
CA ILE A 15 0.09 19.26 -15.98
C ILE A 15 0.82 19.70 -17.25
N LYS A 16 0.60 18.99 -18.35
CA LYS A 16 1.24 19.27 -19.64
C LYS A 16 0.55 18.54 -20.78
N ASN A 17 0.74 19.04 -21.99
CA ASN A 17 0.49 18.25 -23.20
C ASN A 17 1.66 17.28 -23.43
N LEU A 18 1.36 16.02 -23.77
CA LEU A 18 2.38 15.03 -24.10
C LEU A 18 3.01 15.36 -25.46
N SER A 19 4.23 15.90 -25.42
CA SER A 19 5.04 16.09 -26.61
C SER A 19 5.31 14.75 -27.31
N LYS A 20 5.71 14.80 -28.59
CA LYS A 20 6.17 13.61 -29.32
C LYS A 20 7.29 12.87 -28.57
N ALA A 21 8.16 13.61 -27.87
CA ALA A 21 9.20 13.02 -27.03
C ALA A 21 8.63 12.25 -25.82
N ALA A 22 7.57 12.74 -25.18
CA ALA A 22 6.91 12.06 -24.06
C ALA A 22 6.09 10.83 -24.50
N GLN A 23 5.62 10.83 -25.75
CA GLN A 23 4.91 9.70 -26.38
C GLN A 23 5.87 8.63 -26.93
N LYS A 24 7.15 8.98 -27.15
CA LYS A 24 8.16 8.05 -27.64
C LYS A 24 8.62 7.14 -26.52
N VAL A 25 8.48 5.84 -26.72
CA VAL A 25 8.87 4.81 -25.75
C VAL A 25 9.81 3.79 -26.40
N HIS A 26 10.66 3.17 -25.60
CA HIS A 26 11.55 2.08 -26.00
C HIS A 26 10.81 0.76 -25.84
N PHE A 27 10.94 -0.13 -26.81
CA PHE A 27 10.30 -1.45 -26.81
C PHE A 27 11.33 -2.55 -26.56
N TYR A 28 10.94 -3.53 -25.76
CA TYR A 28 11.75 -4.70 -25.44
C TYR A 28 10.89 -5.96 -25.50
N THR A 29 11.30 -6.94 -26.30
CA THR A 29 10.80 -8.31 -26.16
C THR A 29 11.52 -8.97 -25.01
N TYR A 30 10.86 -9.93 -24.36
CA TYR A 30 11.43 -10.68 -23.26
C TYR A 30 11.34 -12.18 -23.52
N LYS A 31 12.38 -12.91 -23.14
CA LYS A 31 12.42 -14.36 -23.13
C LYS A 31 12.84 -14.83 -21.74
N PHE A 32 12.06 -15.73 -21.15
CA PHE A 32 12.48 -16.38 -19.90
C PHE A 32 13.45 -17.51 -20.20
N THR A 33 14.50 -17.63 -19.38
CA THR A 33 15.49 -18.73 -19.49
C THR A 33 14.83 -20.08 -19.20
N SER A 34 13.89 -20.09 -18.25
CA SER A 34 13.01 -21.22 -17.95
C SER A 34 11.56 -20.72 -17.91
N PRO A 35 10.59 -21.50 -18.39
CA PRO A 35 9.19 -21.09 -18.33
C PRO A 35 8.76 -20.72 -16.90
N PRO A 36 8.01 -19.62 -16.72
CA PRO A 36 7.44 -19.31 -15.42
C PRO A 36 6.44 -20.39 -14.99
N GLU A 37 6.24 -20.54 -13.69
CA GLU A 37 5.19 -21.41 -13.14
C GLU A 37 3.82 -21.05 -13.71
N LEU A 38 3.00 -22.08 -13.99
CA LEU A 38 1.65 -21.90 -14.51
C LEU A 38 0.83 -21.01 -13.58
N GLY A 39 0.20 -19.97 -14.14
CA GLY A 39 -0.56 -18.98 -13.39
C GLY A 39 0.28 -17.90 -12.71
N LYS A 40 1.62 -17.92 -12.88
CA LYS A 40 2.54 -16.89 -12.36
C LYS A 40 3.17 -16.04 -13.46
N GLU A 41 2.74 -16.17 -14.72
CA GLU A 41 3.30 -15.49 -15.89
C GLU A 41 3.25 -13.96 -15.72
N TYR A 42 2.11 -13.44 -15.27
CA TYR A 42 1.96 -12.00 -15.03
C TYR A 42 2.90 -11.50 -13.93
N SER A 43 3.07 -12.27 -12.86
CA SER A 43 4.01 -11.96 -11.77
C SER A 43 5.46 -12.00 -12.26
N ALA A 44 5.81 -12.98 -13.09
CA ALA A 44 7.14 -13.11 -13.68
C ALA A 44 7.48 -11.90 -14.57
N VAL A 45 6.56 -11.46 -15.43
CA VAL A 45 6.76 -10.26 -16.26
C VAL A 45 6.84 -9.00 -15.41
N ASN A 46 5.98 -8.86 -14.40
CA ASN A 46 6.06 -7.74 -13.47
C ASN A 46 7.41 -7.71 -12.74
N LYS A 47 7.97 -8.86 -12.37
CA LYS A 47 9.30 -8.97 -11.76
C LYS A 47 10.37 -8.36 -12.67
N ILE A 48 10.30 -8.59 -13.99
CA ILE A 48 11.20 -7.92 -14.94
C ILE A 48 11.08 -6.40 -14.80
N THR A 49 9.86 -5.85 -14.87
CA THR A 49 9.63 -4.39 -14.82
C THR A 49 10.12 -3.71 -13.53
N TRP A 50 10.31 -4.46 -12.44
CA TRP A 50 10.86 -3.94 -11.18
C TRP A 50 12.38 -4.04 -11.07
N ASN A 51 13.03 -4.86 -11.89
CA ASN A 51 14.47 -5.13 -11.80
C ASN A 51 15.32 -4.42 -12.87
N ILE A 52 14.69 -3.75 -13.84
CA ILE A 52 15.37 -3.07 -14.97
C ILE A 52 15.85 -1.63 -14.67
N LYS A 53 15.83 -1.21 -13.40
CA LYS A 53 16.23 0.13 -12.88
C LYS A 53 15.62 1.38 -13.53
N THR A 54 14.70 1.23 -14.48
CA THR A 54 13.89 2.30 -15.04
C THR A 54 12.40 1.92 -14.98
N PRO A 55 11.48 2.88 -14.83
CA PRO A 55 10.04 2.58 -14.87
C PRO A 55 9.63 1.93 -16.19
N GLY A 56 9.23 0.66 -16.10
CA GLY A 56 8.69 -0.12 -17.22
C GLY A 56 7.29 -0.66 -16.96
N VAL A 57 6.56 -0.93 -18.05
CA VAL A 57 5.24 -1.56 -18.01
C VAL A 57 5.12 -2.62 -19.10
N LYS A 58 4.32 -3.66 -18.84
CA LYS A 58 3.96 -4.65 -19.85
C LYS A 58 2.99 -4.02 -20.87
N PHE A 59 3.27 -4.21 -22.15
CA PHE A 59 2.40 -3.83 -23.26
C PHE A 59 2.35 -4.97 -24.28
N GLY A 60 1.22 -5.69 -24.32
CA GLY A 60 1.12 -6.93 -25.09
C GLY A 60 2.15 -7.97 -24.63
N SER A 61 2.96 -8.48 -25.56
CA SER A 61 4.09 -9.40 -25.34
C SER A 61 5.43 -8.68 -25.13
N THR A 62 5.41 -7.37 -24.92
CA THR A 62 6.61 -6.54 -24.77
C THR A 62 6.63 -5.80 -23.43
N ILE A 63 7.79 -5.25 -23.09
CA ILE A 63 7.96 -4.26 -22.04
C ILE A 63 8.31 -2.94 -22.71
N ILE A 64 7.68 -1.87 -22.25
CA ILE A 64 7.97 -0.51 -22.72
C ILE A 64 8.48 0.38 -21.59
N THR A 65 9.41 1.26 -21.92
CA THR A 65 10.05 2.21 -20.99
C THR A 65 10.19 3.59 -21.64
N LYS A 66 10.28 4.67 -20.84
CA LYS A 66 10.57 6.02 -21.38
C LYS A 66 12.04 6.28 -21.65
N GLN A 67 12.89 5.61 -20.88
CA GLN A 67 14.34 5.68 -21.00
C GLN A 67 14.87 4.32 -21.40
N PRO A 68 16.01 4.26 -22.11
CA PRO A 68 16.62 2.99 -22.44
C PRO A 68 17.00 2.23 -21.15
N ILE A 69 16.79 0.92 -21.18
CA ILE A 69 17.29 0.01 -20.14
C ILE A 69 18.81 -0.11 -20.31
N GLY A 70 19.57 0.09 -19.23
CA GLY A 70 21.03 -0.08 -19.24
C GLY A 70 21.43 -1.52 -19.56
N GLU A 71 22.58 -1.70 -20.21
CA GLU A 71 23.01 -3.00 -20.75
C GLU A 71 23.08 -4.11 -19.69
N ASP A 72 23.57 -3.78 -18.50
CA ASP A 72 23.66 -4.69 -17.35
C ASP A 72 22.30 -5.23 -16.88
N TYR A 73 21.21 -4.56 -17.25
CA TYR A 73 19.84 -4.92 -16.87
C TYR A 73 19.07 -5.62 -17.99
N LEU A 74 19.67 -5.77 -19.18
CA LEU A 74 19.06 -6.49 -20.30
C LEU A 74 19.13 -8.01 -20.10
N LYS A 75 20.09 -8.51 -19.33
CA LYS A 75 20.26 -9.93 -19.06
C LYS A 75 20.25 -10.18 -17.55
N HIS A 76 19.38 -11.08 -17.11
CA HIS A 76 19.34 -11.59 -15.75
C HIS A 76 19.38 -13.12 -15.79
N GLN A 77 19.65 -13.77 -14.67
CA GLN A 77 19.68 -15.24 -14.57
C GLN A 77 18.43 -15.92 -15.14
N ASN A 78 17.26 -15.27 -15.06
CA ASN A 78 15.96 -15.85 -15.37
C ASN A 78 15.29 -15.27 -16.62
N TRP A 79 15.83 -14.19 -17.21
CA TRP A 79 15.26 -13.56 -18.39
C TRP A 79 16.30 -12.79 -19.22
N VAL A 80 16.00 -12.64 -20.50
CA VAL A 80 16.74 -11.79 -21.44
C VAL A 80 15.77 -10.82 -22.10
N LEU A 81 16.19 -9.58 -22.23
CA LEU A 81 15.50 -8.50 -22.94
C LEU A 81 16.24 -8.18 -24.24
N GLN A 82 15.49 -8.03 -25.31
CA GLN A 82 16.02 -7.63 -26.62
C GLN A 82 15.34 -6.34 -27.05
N SER A 83 16.14 -5.29 -27.28
CA SER A 83 15.62 -4.01 -27.75
C SER A 83 15.04 -4.14 -29.15
N GLN A 84 13.85 -3.56 -29.34
CA GLN A 84 13.15 -3.46 -30.63
C GLN A 84 13.15 -2.01 -31.15
N GLY A 85 14.02 -1.15 -30.61
CA GLY A 85 14.06 0.27 -30.91
C GLY A 85 12.97 1.06 -30.17
N THR A 86 12.53 2.16 -30.80
CA THR A 86 11.57 3.11 -30.21
C THR A 86 10.36 3.28 -31.09
N GLN A 87 9.18 3.44 -30.48
CA GLN A 87 7.93 3.74 -31.21
C GLN A 87 7.17 4.87 -30.52
N LEU A 88 6.32 5.55 -31.29
CA LEU A 88 5.44 6.60 -30.80
C LEU A 88 4.08 6.00 -30.43
N LEU A 89 3.65 6.16 -29.18
CA LEU A 89 2.32 5.76 -28.74
C LEU A 89 1.32 6.90 -28.95
N ASN A 90 0.15 6.57 -29.51
CA ASN A 90 -0.93 7.49 -29.82
C ASN A 90 -1.98 7.50 -28.68
N PRO A 91 -2.13 8.62 -27.94
CA PRO A 91 -3.12 8.76 -26.87
C PRO A 91 -4.58 8.58 -27.30
N LYS A 92 -4.89 8.69 -28.60
CA LYS A 92 -6.24 8.45 -29.13
C LYS A 92 -6.61 6.96 -29.19
N LYS A 93 -5.63 6.06 -29.13
CA LYS A 93 -5.88 4.61 -29.08
C LYS A 93 -5.90 4.16 -27.63
N LEU A 94 -7.02 3.60 -27.17
CA LEU A 94 -7.24 3.23 -25.77
C LEU A 94 -6.09 2.39 -25.18
N ASN A 95 -5.64 1.34 -25.87
CA ASN A 95 -4.58 0.47 -25.37
C ASN A 95 -3.23 1.20 -25.21
N GLU A 96 -2.89 2.08 -26.14
CA GLU A 96 -1.65 2.87 -26.12
C GLU A 96 -1.74 3.98 -25.06
N LYS A 97 -2.91 4.61 -24.91
CA LYS A 97 -3.23 5.57 -23.84
C LYS A 97 -3.04 4.96 -22.45
N LEU A 98 -3.67 3.81 -22.19
CA LEU A 98 -3.56 3.09 -20.92
C LEU A 98 -2.11 2.65 -20.63
N ALA A 99 -1.34 2.33 -21.67
CA ALA A 99 0.07 2.00 -21.53
C ALA A 99 0.90 3.24 -21.12
N LEU A 100 0.66 4.39 -21.76
CA LEU A 100 1.27 5.67 -21.38
C LEU A 100 0.88 6.07 -19.95
N GLU A 101 -0.38 5.96 -19.55
CA GLU A 101 -0.84 6.28 -18.20
C GLU A 101 -0.17 5.39 -17.14
N LYS A 102 -0.04 4.09 -17.41
CA LYS A 102 0.68 3.17 -16.51
C LYS A 102 2.15 3.56 -16.39
N LEU A 103 2.80 3.97 -17.50
CA LEU A 103 4.17 4.47 -17.50
C LEU A 103 4.31 5.75 -16.68
N GLU A 104 3.47 6.75 -16.93
CA GLU A 104 3.48 8.02 -16.19
C GLU A 104 3.24 7.79 -14.70
N ARG A 105 2.31 6.90 -14.35
CA ARG A 105 2.07 6.48 -12.97
C ARG A 105 3.32 5.83 -12.36
N ARG A 106 4.00 4.91 -13.06
CA ARG A 106 5.26 4.33 -12.55
C ARG A 106 6.35 5.39 -12.36
N TRP A 107 6.42 6.38 -13.24
CA TRP A 107 7.32 7.53 -13.12
C TRP A 107 6.98 8.41 -11.92
N LEU A 108 5.70 8.73 -11.71
CA LEU A 108 5.23 9.43 -10.52
C LEU A 108 5.66 8.69 -9.26
N GLY A 109 5.41 7.38 -9.18
CA GLY A 109 5.82 6.57 -8.03
C GLY A 109 7.33 6.57 -7.78
N MET A 110 8.15 6.59 -8.83
CA MET A 110 9.60 6.71 -8.68
C MET A 110 10.00 8.09 -8.16
N LYS A 111 9.38 9.17 -8.66
CA LYS A 111 9.65 10.54 -8.22
C LYS A 111 9.18 10.81 -6.79
N LEU A 112 8.02 10.27 -6.40
CA LEU A 112 7.52 10.38 -5.03
C LEU A 112 8.47 9.69 -4.03
N LYS A 113 9.11 8.58 -4.42
CA LYS A 113 10.10 7.91 -3.55
C LYS A 113 11.37 8.71 -3.33
N THR A 114 11.62 9.77 -4.12
CA THR A 114 12.78 10.66 -3.94
C THR A 114 12.47 11.88 -3.09
N THR A 115 11.24 12.08 -2.60
CA THR A 115 10.83 13.31 -1.87
C THR A 115 11.26 13.36 -0.39
N GLY A 116 12.30 12.63 0.00
CA GLY A 116 12.89 12.64 1.35
C GLY A 116 12.19 11.76 2.39
N GLU A 117 12.87 11.57 3.53
CA GLU A 117 12.48 10.63 4.60
C GLU A 117 11.17 10.98 5.32
N ARG A 118 10.78 12.27 5.29
CA ARG A 118 9.54 12.77 5.92
C ARG A 118 8.25 12.33 5.23
N HIS A 119 8.38 11.71 4.06
CA HIS A 119 7.23 11.28 3.27
C HIS A 119 7.24 9.78 3.07
N ARG A 120 6.10 9.14 3.38
CA ARG A 120 5.87 7.73 3.07
C ARG A 120 5.03 7.64 1.80
N VAL A 121 5.41 6.74 0.90
CA VAL A 121 4.66 6.49 -0.34
C VAL A 121 4.05 5.10 -0.28
N GLU A 122 2.73 5.03 -0.43
CA GLU A 122 1.99 3.77 -0.52
C GLU A 122 1.27 3.68 -1.86
N LYS A 123 0.96 2.47 -2.31
CA LYS A 123 0.09 2.28 -3.47
C LYS A 123 -1.37 2.33 -3.02
N ALA A 124 -2.18 3.11 -3.71
CA ALA A 124 -3.63 3.04 -3.55
C ALA A 124 -4.20 1.78 -4.22
N LEU A 125 -5.26 1.21 -3.64
CA LEU A 125 -5.90 -0.01 -4.14
C LEU A 125 -6.53 0.17 -5.53
N GLU A 126 -7.01 1.38 -5.82
CA GLU A 126 -7.72 1.75 -7.04
C GLU A 126 -6.79 2.28 -8.14
N GLY A 127 -5.48 2.31 -7.90
CA GLY A 127 -4.50 2.96 -8.78
C GLY A 127 -3.94 4.25 -8.18
N GLY A 128 -2.79 4.67 -8.69
CA GLY A 128 -2.05 5.82 -8.16
C GLY A 128 -1.26 5.52 -6.89
N TYR A 129 -0.99 6.57 -6.13
CA TYR A 129 -0.19 6.54 -4.91
C TYR A 129 -0.84 7.38 -3.81
N ILE A 130 -0.59 6.98 -2.57
CA ILE A 130 -0.84 7.83 -1.42
C ILE A 130 0.51 8.39 -0.99
N TRP A 131 0.61 9.71 -0.96
CA TRP A 131 1.78 10.43 -0.50
C TRP A 131 1.49 11.03 0.87
N TRP A 132 2.04 10.39 1.90
CA TRP A 132 1.82 10.73 3.30
C TRP A 132 2.78 11.83 3.75
N ASN A 133 2.29 12.76 4.56
CA ASN A 133 3.15 13.60 5.37
C ASN A 133 3.30 12.92 6.74
N ALA A 134 4.41 12.20 6.93
CA ALA A 134 4.58 11.31 8.10
C ALA A 134 4.71 12.08 9.42
N ASP A 135 5.10 13.36 9.35
CA ASP A 135 5.28 14.22 10.52
C ASP A 135 4.01 15.02 10.86
N LYS A 136 2.99 14.98 9.99
CA LYS A 136 1.78 15.79 10.15
C LYS A 136 0.63 14.97 10.72
N ILE A 137 0.52 15.07 12.04
CA ILE A 137 -0.66 14.69 12.80
C ILE A 137 -1.65 15.84 12.73
N VAL A 138 -2.85 15.58 12.19
CA VAL A 138 -3.93 16.60 12.10
C VAL A 138 -4.87 16.56 13.29
N LEU A 139 -4.97 15.42 13.95
CA LEU A 139 -5.78 15.20 15.15
C LEU A 139 -5.16 14.07 15.96
N GLN A 140 -5.18 14.18 17.28
CA GLN A 140 -4.70 13.13 18.17
C GLN A 140 -5.39 13.23 19.53
N ASP A 141 -5.43 12.11 20.23
CA ASP A 141 -5.80 12.02 21.63
C ASP A 141 -5.06 10.81 22.23
N SER A 142 -5.36 10.45 23.47
CA SER A 142 -4.74 9.35 24.18
C SER A 142 -4.83 8.04 23.36
N GLY A 143 -3.69 7.65 22.77
CA GLY A 143 -3.53 6.39 22.07
C GLY A 143 -3.94 6.33 20.61
N TRP A 144 -4.36 7.43 19.98
CA TRP A 144 -4.63 7.44 18.54
C TRP A 144 -4.29 8.76 17.88
N GLU A 145 -3.99 8.68 16.59
CA GLU A 145 -3.55 9.78 15.75
C GLU A 145 -4.25 9.71 14.40
N VAL A 146 -4.51 10.86 13.81
CA VAL A 146 -4.97 11.01 12.44
C VAL A 146 -3.86 11.68 11.66
N HIS A 147 -3.38 10.95 10.67
CA HIS A 147 -2.37 11.43 9.74
C HIS A 147 -3.05 11.87 8.45
N THR A 148 -2.45 12.84 7.77
CA THR A 148 -2.94 13.32 6.48
C THR A 148 -1.93 13.08 5.37
N GLY A 149 -2.44 12.88 4.18
CA GLY A 149 -1.69 12.74 2.96
C GLY A 149 -2.55 13.15 1.78
N VAL A 150 -2.02 12.93 0.59
CA VAL A 150 -2.75 13.14 -0.65
C VAL A 150 -2.71 11.87 -1.47
N ARG A 151 -3.87 11.48 -1.99
CA ARG A 151 -3.96 10.53 -3.10
C ARG A 151 -3.59 11.29 -4.36
N LEU A 152 -2.66 10.70 -5.11
CA LEU A 152 -2.20 11.20 -6.40
C LEU A 152 -2.43 10.12 -7.45
N ASP A 153 -3.14 10.45 -8.51
CA ASP A 153 -3.21 9.62 -9.70
C ASP A 153 -2.97 10.41 -10.98
N ILE A 154 -2.72 9.69 -12.07
CA ILE A 154 -2.41 10.24 -13.37
C ILE A 154 -3.37 9.69 -14.42
N GLU A 155 -3.92 10.58 -15.23
CA GLU A 155 -4.78 10.28 -16.37
C GLU A 155 -4.27 11.01 -17.63
N ILE A 156 -4.49 10.41 -18.80
CA ILE A 156 -4.25 11.05 -20.09
C ILE A 156 -5.60 11.12 -20.83
N ASN A 157 -5.97 12.32 -21.26
CA ASN A 157 -7.16 12.49 -22.08
C ASN A 157 -6.87 12.19 -23.57
N GLU A 158 -7.92 12.17 -24.39
CA GLU A 158 -7.82 11.88 -25.83
C GLU A 158 -7.01 12.90 -26.63
N LEU A 159 -6.85 14.11 -26.09
CA LEU A 159 -6.02 15.18 -26.66
C LEU A 159 -4.53 15.01 -26.30
N GLY A 160 -4.17 13.99 -25.51
CA GLY A 160 -2.81 13.77 -25.03
C GLY A 160 -2.40 14.70 -23.89
N ILE A 161 -3.34 15.31 -23.19
CA ILE A 161 -3.05 16.12 -22.00
C ILE A 161 -2.96 15.20 -20.79
N LEU A 162 -1.86 15.35 -20.06
CA LEU A 162 -1.60 14.67 -18.78
C LEU A 162 -2.25 15.45 -17.65
N PHE A 163 -3.11 14.78 -16.89
CA PHE A 163 -3.73 15.32 -15.68
C PHE A 163 -3.18 14.62 -14.43
N ALA A 164 -3.04 15.38 -13.36
CA ALA A 164 -2.90 14.84 -12.02
C ALA A 164 -4.25 14.96 -11.30
N GLU A 165 -4.75 13.84 -10.80
CA GLU A 165 -5.88 13.82 -9.87
C GLU A 165 -5.31 13.87 -8.45
N ILE A 166 -5.79 14.81 -7.63
CA ILE A 166 -5.32 15.04 -6.28
C ILE A 166 -6.51 15.00 -5.34
N ASP A 167 -6.48 14.13 -4.35
CA ASP A 167 -7.52 14.05 -3.33
C ASP A 167 -6.91 13.99 -1.93
N ILE A 168 -7.57 14.60 -0.95
CA ILE A 168 -7.11 14.57 0.43
C ILE A 168 -7.36 13.16 0.98
N HIS A 169 -6.36 12.62 1.69
CA HIS A 169 -6.46 11.29 2.26
C HIS A 169 -6.07 11.31 3.74
N HIS A 170 -6.86 10.63 4.56
CA HIS A 170 -6.64 10.53 6.00
C HIS A 170 -6.42 9.09 6.42
N ARG A 171 -5.61 8.88 7.45
CA ARG A 171 -5.44 7.56 8.07
C ARG A 171 -5.42 7.66 9.57
N PHE A 172 -6.21 6.80 10.18
CA PHE A 172 -6.24 6.58 11.61
C PHE A 172 -5.12 5.61 11.98
N TYR A 173 -4.39 5.97 13.03
CA TYR A 173 -3.25 5.23 13.52
C TYR A 173 -3.30 5.14 15.04
N THR A 174 -2.62 4.14 15.58
CA THR A 174 -2.36 4.01 17.01
C THR A 174 -0.96 3.45 17.20
N LEU A 175 -0.23 4.03 18.15
CA LEU A 175 1.04 3.51 18.62
C LEU A 175 0.85 2.43 19.69
N TRP A 176 -0.32 2.39 20.31
CA TRP A 176 -0.65 1.43 21.35
C TRP A 176 -0.82 0.03 20.78
N THR A 177 -0.32 -0.91 21.55
CA THR A 177 -0.62 -2.33 21.40
C THR A 177 -2.10 -2.59 21.70
N LEU A 178 -2.60 -3.74 21.26
CA LEU A 178 -3.94 -4.19 21.60
C LEU A 178 -4.11 -4.32 23.13
N GLU A 179 -3.04 -4.66 23.84
CA GLU A 179 -3.06 -4.76 25.30
C GLU A 179 -3.33 -3.41 25.95
N GLU A 180 -2.52 -2.39 25.62
CA GLU A 180 -2.67 -1.03 26.13
C GLU A 180 -4.03 -0.43 25.75
N TRP A 181 -4.46 -0.63 24.50
CA TRP A 181 -5.77 -0.17 24.06
C TRP A 181 -6.91 -0.77 24.89
N ASN A 182 -6.88 -2.08 25.15
CA ASN A 182 -7.93 -2.73 25.94
C ASN A 182 -7.91 -2.32 27.41
N GLN A 183 -6.76 -1.95 27.96
CA GLN A 183 -6.67 -1.43 29.33
C GLN A 183 -7.32 -0.05 29.42
N GLN A 184 -7.07 0.83 28.45
CA GLN A 184 -7.64 2.17 28.44
C GLN A 184 -9.11 2.20 27.98
N TYR A 185 -9.45 1.37 26.98
CA TYR A 185 -10.75 1.38 26.29
C TYR A 185 -11.40 -0.03 26.26
N PRO A 186 -11.69 -0.64 27.42
CA PRO A 186 -12.10 -2.05 27.52
C PRO A 186 -13.41 -2.40 26.79
N ASN A 187 -14.26 -1.40 26.56
CA ASN A 187 -15.59 -1.58 25.96
C ASN A 187 -15.69 -1.05 24.53
N ILE A 188 -14.57 -0.83 23.83
CA ILE A 188 -14.59 -0.43 22.41
C ILE A 188 -14.27 -1.66 21.56
N PRO A 189 -15.17 -2.11 20.68
CA PRO A 189 -14.95 -3.31 19.90
C PRO A 189 -13.82 -3.12 18.88
N ILE A 190 -12.98 -4.14 18.74
CA ILE A 190 -11.83 -4.14 17.81
C ILE A 190 -12.01 -5.31 16.86
N LYS A 191 -12.13 -5.02 15.57
CA LYS A 191 -12.34 -6.04 14.53
C LYS A 191 -11.06 -6.46 13.83
N TRP A 192 -10.16 -5.51 13.62
CA TRP A 192 -8.92 -5.72 12.87
C TRP A 192 -7.73 -5.25 13.70
N VAL A 193 -6.65 -6.01 13.61
CA VAL A 193 -5.37 -5.70 14.25
C VAL A 193 -4.24 -5.83 13.24
N ARG A 194 -3.15 -5.10 13.45
CA ARG A 194 -1.96 -5.13 12.61
C ARG A 194 -0.74 -5.45 13.45
N ASN A 195 0.19 -6.22 12.91
CA ASN A 195 1.45 -6.51 13.59
C ASN A 195 2.22 -5.23 13.93
N THR A 196 2.93 -5.22 15.05
CA THR A 196 3.82 -4.11 15.43
C THR A 196 5.15 -4.12 14.67
N TYR A 197 5.49 -5.25 14.06
CA TYR A 197 6.81 -5.52 13.47
C TYR A 197 6.79 -5.72 11.94
N ASP A 198 5.61 -5.77 11.32
CA ASP A 198 5.47 -5.80 9.86
C ASP A 198 4.10 -5.28 9.40
N ASP A 199 3.88 -5.28 8.08
CA ASP A 199 2.66 -4.72 7.48
C ASP A 199 1.46 -5.70 7.46
N ARG A 200 1.57 -6.88 8.11
CA ARG A 200 0.46 -7.86 8.10
C ARG A 200 -0.65 -7.43 9.04
N SER A 201 -1.88 -7.59 8.56
CA SER A 201 -3.11 -7.32 9.30
C SER A 201 -3.96 -8.58 9.40
N TRP A 202 -4.72 -8.69 10.49
CA TRP A 202 -5.52 -9.84 10.85
C TRP A 202 -6.88 -9.40 11.39
N GLU A 203 -7.88 -10.25 11.19
CA GLU A 203 -9.16 -10.14 11.89
C GLU A 203 -8.97 -10.70 13.30
N LEU A 204 -9.32 -9.91 14.31
CA LEU A 204 -9.31 -10.36 15.70
C LEU A 204 -10.56 -11.21 15.95
N VAL A 205 -10.36 -12.44 16.42
CA VAL A 205 -11.46 -13.39 16.63
C VAL A 205 -11.86 -13.45 18.09
N ARG A 206 -10.89 -13.67 18.98
CA ARG A 206 -11.11 -13.75 20.43
C ARG A 206 -9.84 -13.50 21.22
N ILE A 207 -10.01 -13.12 22.48
CA ILE A 207 -8.95 -13.02 23.48
C ILE A 207 -9.09 -14.23 24.40
N SER A 208 -8.01 -15.00 24.57
CA SER A 208 -7.99 -16.17 25.46
C SER A 208 -7.50 -15.79 26.86
N LYS A 209 -7.84 -16.63 27.83
CA LYS A 209 -7.30 -16.57 29.20
C LYS A 209 -5.98 -17.34 29.33
N GLU A 210 -5.61 -18.14 28.33
CA GLU A 210 -4.36 -18.89 28.30
C GLU A 210 -3.16 -17.95 28.21
N LYS A 211 -2.10 -18.25 28.96
CA LYS A 211 -0.86 -17.49 28.90
C LYS A 211 -0.04 -17.92 27.68
N PRO A 212 0.76 -17.01 27.08
CA PRO A 212 1.62 -17.35 25.95
C PRO A 212 2.61 -18.50 26.22
N GLU A 213 3.03 -18.68 27.46
CA GLU A 213 3.95 -19.75 27.89
C GLU A 213 3.30 -21.14 27.88
N ASP A 214 2.00 -21.20 28.17
CA ASP A 214 1.26 -22.46 28.35
C ASP A 214 0.71 -22.99 27.01
N LEU A 215 0.65 -22.15 25.97
CA LEU A 215 0.10 -22.50 24.67
C LEU A 215 1.19 -23.04 23.73
N ILE A 216 1.09 -24.30 23.35
CA ILE A 216 1.97 -24.93 22.34
C ILE A 216 1.42 -24.71 20.93
N ILE A 217 2.28 -24.25 20.01
CA ILE A 217 1.97 -24.19 18.58
C ILE A 217 2.23 -25.58 17.98
N GLU A 218 1.17 -26.33 17.70
CA GLU A 218 1.23 -27.75 17.30
C GLU A 218 2.23 -28.04 16.16
N ASN A 219 2.20 -27.24 15.09
CA ASN A 219 3.07 -27.44 13.92
C ASN A 219 4.55 -27.15 14.18
N LEU A 220 4.88 -26.47 15.28
CA LEU A 220 6.25 -26.06 15.62
C LEU A 220 6.77 -26.75 16.88
N GLY A 221 5.90 -27.34 17.70
CA GLY A 221 6.28 -27.99 18.96
C GLY A 221 6.89 -27.05 20.01
N ILE A 222 6.69 -25.73 19.88
CA ILE A 222 7.21 -24.71 20.80
C ILE A 222 6.07 -23.87 21.37
N SER A 223 6.29 -23.25 22.53
CA SER A 223 5.31 -22.33 23.11
C SER A 223 5.11 -21.08 22.25
N LEU A 224 3.96 -20.42 22.37
CA LEU A 224 3.70 -19.15 21.71
C LEU A 224 4.68 -18.07 22.19
N ALA A 225 5.03 -18.08 23.48
CA ALA A 225 6.07 -17.22 24.04
C ALA A 225 7.43 -17.44 23.35
N ASP A 226 7.88 -18.69 23.22
CA ASP A 226 9.17 -19.01 22.60
C ASP A 226 9.19 -18.69 21.11
N TYR A 227 8.08 -18.92 20.42
CA TYR A 227 7.90 -18.48 19.04
C TYR A 227 8.16 -16.98 18.91
N HIS A 228 7.53 -16.15 19.75
CA HIS A 228 7.71 -14.70 19.70
C HIS A 228 9.10 -14.24 20.18
N ARG A 229 9.71 -14.92 21.17
CA ARG A 229 11.12 -14.69 21.57
C ARG A 229 12.07 -14.91 20.40
N SER A 230 11.87 -15.98 19.61
CA SER A 230 12.64 -16.23 18.38
C SER A 230 12.46 -15.14 17.31
N LYS A 231 11.39 -14.34 17.43
CA LYS A 231 11.08 -13.16 16.61
C LYS A 231 11.37 -11.83 17.33
N GLN A 232 12.30 -11.86 18.28
CA GLN A 232 12.81 -10.68 18.99
C GLN A 232 11.76 -9.96 19.86
N ALA A 233 10.73 -10.67 20.34
CA ALA A 233 9.90 -10.14 21.40
C ALA A 233 10.69 -10.11 22.72
N THR A 234 10.61 -8.99 23.43
CA THR A 234 11.22 -8.78 24.73
C THR A 234 10.48 -9.57 25.82
N VAL A 235 11.17 -9.83 26.93
CA VAL A 235 10.56 -10.50 28.09
C VAL A 235 9.35 -9.71 28.62
N ALA A 236 9.42 -8.38 28.63
CA ALA A 236 8.32 -7.53 29.06
C ALA A 236 7.10 -7.63 28.14
N GLU A 237 7.30 -7.64 26.81
CA GLU A 237 6.20 -7.84 25.84
C GLU A 237 5.51 -9.19 26.04
N ILE A 238 6.25 -10.26 26.36
CA ILE A 238 5.66 -11.58 26.61
C ILE A 238 4.90 -11.58 27.95
N ASN A 239 5.52 -11.12 29.03
CA ASN A 239 4.94 -11.21 30.38
C ASN A 239 3.66 -10.37 30.55
N SER A 240 3.53 -9.28 29.79
CA SER A 240 2.35 -8.41 29.79
C SER A 240 1.30 -8.82 28.74
N ALA A 241 1.59 -9.80 27.89
CA ALA A 241 0.68 -10.22 26.84
C ALA A 241 -0.44 -11.13 27.31
N ARG A 242 -1.58 -10.96 26.64
CA ARG A 242 -2.63 -11.99 26.55
C ARG A 242 -2.51 -12.74 25.24
N THR A 243 -2.87 -14.02 25.27
CA THR A 243 -3.07 -14.81 24.06
C THR A 243 -4.31 -14.34 23.34
N ILE A 244 -4.19 -14.09 22.03
CA ILE A 244 -5.29 -13.75 21.14
C ILE A 244 -5.33 -14.74 19.98
N TYR A 245 -6.52 -14.91 19.41
CA TYR A 245 -6.70 -15.68 18.18
C TYR A 245 -7.08 -14.72 17.06
N VAL A 246 -6.34 -14.83 15.96
CA VAL A 246 -6.50 -13.97 14.80
C VAL A 246 -6.62 -14.82 13.53
N LYS A 247 -7.22 -14.28 12.48
CA LYS A 247 -7.30 -14.98 11.19
C LYS A 247 -7.13 -14.04 10.01
N LYS A 248 -6.79 -14.60 8.86
CA LYS A 248 -7.02 -13.93 7.59
C LYS A 248 -8.51 -14.06 7.23
N ARG A 249 -9.04 -13.15 6.40
CA ARG A 249 -10.47 -13.09 6.01
C ARG A 249 -11.10 -14.42 5.56
N LYS A 250 -10.30 -15.37 5.03
CA LYS A 250 -10.71 -16.74 4.68
C LYS A 250 -9.71 -17.79 5.16
N GLY A 251 -9.05 -17.52 6.30
CA GLY A 251 -8.01 -18.38 6.87
C GLY A 251 -8.46 -19.06 8.16
N GLN A 252 -7.64 -20.01 8.61
CA GLN A 252 -7.77 -20.61 9.93
C GLN A 252 -7.38 -19.60 11.02
N GLU A 253 -7.94 -19.82 12.22
CA GLU A 253 -7.51 -19.12 13.42
C GLU A 253 -6.10 -19.54 13.79
N ILE A 254 -5.27 -18.56 14.10
CA ILE A 254 -3.91 -18.76 14.58
C ILE A 254 -3.71 -18.01 15.90
N PRO A 255 -2.96 -18.57 16.85
CA PRO A 255 -2.64 -17.87 18.08
C PRO A 255 -1.60 -16.76 17.83
N HIS A 256 -1.70 -15.68 18.59
CA HIS A 256 -0.81 -14.53 18.60
C HIS A 256 -0.81 -13.88 19.99
N ILE A 257 0.07 -12.92 20.24
CA ILE A 257 0.09 -12.13 21.50
C ILE A 257 -0.37 -10.69 21.31
N SER A 258 -1.11 -10.15 22.29
CA SER A 258 -1.75 -8.82 22.27
C SER A 258 -0.77 -7.64 22.23
N THR A 259 0.42 -7.79 22.81
CA THR A 259 1.48 -6.76 22.83
C THR A 259 2.21 -6.62 21.49
N ARG A 260 2.05 -7.58 20.58
CA ARG A 260 2.71 -7.59 19.26
C ARG A 260 1.77 -7.24 18.11
N VAL A 261 0.57 -6.78 18.44
CA VAL A 261 -0.39 -6.24 17.48
C VAL A 261 -0.93 -4.91 17.98
N ARG A 262 -1.41 -4.08 17.07
CA ARG A 262 -2.08 -2.81 17.33
C ARG A 262 -3.48 -2.83 16.72
N PRO A 263 -4.49 -2.20 17.34
CA PRO A 263 -5.79 -2.05 16.72
C PRO A 263 -5.70 -1.27 15.40
N SER A 264 -6.47 -1.68 14.41
CA SER A 264 -6.74 -0.85 13.23
C SER A 264 -7.86 0.12 13.59
N VAL A 265 -7.50 1.33 14.01
CA VAL A 265 -8.45 2.37 14.43
C VAL A 265 -9.44 2.69 13.30
N THR A 266 -10.73 2.74 13.63
CA THR A 266 -11.82 3.04 12.69
C THR A 266 -12.64 4.24 13.15
N MET A 267 -13.42 4.81 12.22
CA MET A 267 -14.39 5.87 12.55
C MET A 267 -15.42 5.42 13.59
N GLU A 268 -15.82 4.14 13.59
CA GLU A 268 -16.73 3.58 14.59
C GLU A 268 -16.11 3.59 16.01
N MET A 269 -14.82 3.28 16.11
CA MET A 269 -14.08 3.36 17.37
C MET A 269 -13.97 4.81 17.85
N LEU A 270 -13.66 5.75 16.95
CA LEU A 270 -13.63 7.17 17.30
C LEU A 270 -15.01 7.73 17.66
N GLY A 271 -16.07 7.26 17.00
CA GLY A 271 -17.45 7.60 17.35
C GLY A 271 -17.79 7.14 18.76
N SER A 272 -17.40 5.91 19.11
CA SER A 272 -17.59 5.37 20.46
C SER A 272 -16.84 6.19 21.52
N LEU A 273 -15.67 6.76 21.20
CA LEU A 273 -14.93 7.66 22.10
C LEU A 273 -15.62 9.03 22.20
N ALA A 274 -16.13 9.56 21.09
CA ALA A 274 -16.86 10.82 21.04
C ALA A 274 -18.13 10.77 21.91
N ASP A 275 -18.90 9.68 21.82
CA ASP A 275 -20.11 9.44 22.62
C ASP A 275 -19.81 9.37 24.13
N ARG A 276 -18.58 8.95 24.47
CA ARG A 276 -18.08 8.89 25.86
C ARG A 276 -17.41 10.18 26.34
N GLY A 277 -17.45 11.24 25.52
CA GLY A 277 -17.01 12.58 25.92
C GLY A 277 -15.62 12.99 25.44
N SER A 278 -14.92 12.21 24.61
CA SER A 278 -13.66 12.68 24.00
C SER A 278 -13.95 13.85 23.05
N ILE A 279 -13.46 15.04 23.42
CA ILE A 279 -13.61 16.27 22.64
C ILE A 279 -12.82 16.16 21.34
N GLU A 280 -11.63 15.57 21.38
CA GLU A 280 -10.80 15.38 20.18
C GLU A 280 -11.43 14.38 19.22
N ALA A 281 -12.00 13.27 19.71
CA ALA A 281 -12.70 12.32 18.84
C ALA A 281 -13.89 12.96 18.11
N LYS A 282 -14.63 13.88 18.77
CA LYS A 282 -15.74 14.63 18.16
C LYS A 282 -15.31 15.47 16.95
N LYS A 283 -14.07 15.96 16.90
CA LYS A 283 -13.55 16.74 15.75
C LYS A 283 -13.27 15.88 14.51
N SER A 284 -13.43 14.57 14.59
CA SER A 284 -13.24 13.64 13.46
C SER A 284 -14.45 13.56 12.53
N PHE A 285 -15.58 14.19 12.91
CA PHE A 285 -16.88 14.18 12.24
C PHE A 285 -17.29 15.60 11.86
#